data_AF-A0A1G2CJ90-F1
#
_entry.id   AF-A0A1G2CJ90-F1
#
_cell.length_a   1.000
_cell.length_b   1.000
_cell.length_c   1.000
_cell.angle_alpha   90.00
_cell.angle_beta   90.00
_cell.angle_gamma   90.00
#
_symmetry.space_group_name_H-M   'P 1'
#
loop_
_entity.id
_entity.type
_entity.pdbx_description
1 polymer ?
#
loop_
_entity_poly.entity_id
_entity_poly.type
_entity_poly.pdbx_seq_one_letter_code
_entity_poly.pdbx_strand_id
1 'polypeptide(L)'
;MFTPHRAENRTSKPCSPEHGTGLVFFFAIIFALISAFLRLAPHAPNFAPVGALALWSGFYLPKRVGVIFPLVAMLASDAFIGFYDVRIMLAVYASFALMAFLGRLAREKHASARYAPLVAVLGSTVFYLATNFAVWANASLYPQTAEGLLLCYTL
;
A
#
# COMPACT_ATOMS: atom_id res chain seq x y z
N MET A 1 -2.38 25.11 -57.74
CA MET A 1 -1.39 25.07 -56.65
C MET A 1 -2.14 25.27 -55.35
N PHE A 2 -1.89 24.43 -54.34
CA PHE A 2 -2.52 24.32 -53.01
C PHE A 2 -3.88 23.61 -52.91
N THR A 3 -3.81 22.30 -52.64
CA THR A 3 -4.83 21.54 -51.90
C THR A 3 -4.53 21.64 -50.40
N PRO A 4 -5.52 21.86 -49.51
CA PRO A 4 -5.29 21.75 -48.08
C PRO A 4 -5.37 20.28 -47.67
N HIS A 5 -4.24 19.72 -47.27
CA HIS A 5 -4.15 18.43 -46.59
C HIS A 5 -4.96 18.48 -45.29
N ARG A 6 -6.08 17.76 -45.26
CA ARG A 6 -6.84 17.45 -44.04
C ARG A 6 -5.95 16.60 -43.14
N ALA A 7 -5.45 17.20 -42.07
CA ALA A 7 -4.73 16.51 -41.00
C ALA A 7 -5.66 15.45 -40.38
N GLU A 8 -5.32 14.19 -40.62
CA GLU A 8 -5.97 13.03 -40.05
C GLU A 8 -5.70 13.00 -38.54
N ASN A 9 -6.72 13.34 -37.78
CA ASN A 9 -6.71 13.34 -36.32
C ASN A 9 -6.70 11.88 -35.85
N ARG A 10 -5.51 11.24 -35.85
CA ARG A 10 -5.31 9.93 -35.23
C ARG A 10 -5.45 10.11 -33.72
N THR A 11 -6.66 9.91 -33.22
CA THR A 11 -6.87 9.47 -31.85
C THR A 11 -6.17 8.13 -31.71
N SER A 12 -4.90 8.16 -31.31
CA SER A 12 -4.19 6.98 -30.88
C SER A 12 -4.96 6.41 -29.69
N LYS A 13 -5.71 5.33 -29.94
CA LYS A 13 -6.19 4.46 -28.87
C LYS A 13 -4.97 4.14 -27.99
N PRO A 14 -5.02 4.35 -26.66
CA PRO A 14 -3.93 3.90 -25.81
C PRO A 14 -3.78 2.40 -26.03
N CYS A 15 -2.61 1.98 -26.52
CA CYS A 15 -2.29 0.59 -26.79
C CYS A 15 -2.52 -0.19 -25.48
N SER A 16 -3.57 -1.02 -25.44
CA SER A 16 -3.90 -1.78 -24.24
C SER A 16 -2.90 -2.93 -24.09
N PRO A 17 -2.14 -2.99 -22.98
CA PRO A 17 -1.17 -4.04 -22.77
C PRO A 17 -1.87 -5.31 -22.30
N GLU A 18 -2.47 -6.07 -23.21
CA GLU A 18 -3.17 -7.32 -22.85
C GLU A 18 -2.17 -8.40 -22.38
N HIS A 19 -0.94 -8.41 -22.89
CA HIS A 19 0.11 -9.36 -22.47
C HIS A 19 0.81 -8.98 -21.15
N GLY A 20 0.77 -7.70 -20.74
CA GLY A 20 1.38 -7.24 -19.49
C GLY A 20 0.50 -7.44 -18.26
N THR A 21 -0.81 -7.56 -18.46
CA THR A 21 -1.78 -7.59 -17.36
C THR A 21 -1.68 -8.91 -16.57
N GLY A 22 -1.60 -10.06 -17.25
CA GLY A 22 -1.47 -11.36 -16.58
C GLY A 22 -0.20 -11.48 -15.73
N LEU A 23 0.92 -10.94 -16.22
CA LEU A 23 2.19 -10.93 -15.50
C LEU A 23 2.15 -10.05 -14.23
N VAL A 24 1.48 -8.90 -14.29
CA VAL A 24 1.28 -8.04 -13.10
C VAL A 24 0.45 -8.78 -12.06
N PHE A 25 -0.65 -9.43 -12.44
CA PHE A 25 -1.44 -10.20 -11.49
C PHE A 25 -0.67 -11.40 -10.90
N PHE A 26 0.17 -12.06 -11.69
CA PHE A 26 1.07 -13.11 -11.21
C PHE A 26 2.02 -12.60 -10.11
N PHE A 27 2.72 -11.49 -10.36
CA PHE A 27 3.58 -10.87 -9.34
C PHE A 27 2.80 -10.40 -8.12
N ALA A 28 1.60 -9.85 -8.31
CA ALA A 28 0.74 -9.43 -7.21
C ALA A 28 0.44 -10.58 -6.26
N ILE A 29 0.07 -11.75 -6.80
CA ILE A 29 -0.22 -12.96 -6.01
C ILE A 29 1.04 -13.42 -5.28
N ILE A 30 2.20 -13.49 -5.96
CA ILE A 30 3.46 -13.87 -5.33
C ILE A 30 3.79 -12.94 -4.15
N PHE A 31 3.70 -11.62 -4.34
CA PHE A 31 4.00 -10.66 -3.28
C PHE A 31 3.00 -10.75 -2.13
N ALA A 32 1.72 -11.02 -2.40
CA ALA A 32 0.73 -11.26 -1.36
C ALA A 32 1.06 -12.51 -0.54
N LEU A 33 1.43 -13.62 -1.18
CA LEU A 33 1.81 -14.86 -0.50
C LEU A 33 3.06 -14.68 0.37
N ILE A 34 4.10 -14.02 -0.17
CA ILE A 34 5.32 -13.71 0.60
C ILE A 34 4.98 -12.83 1.79
N SER A 35 4.12 -11.83 1.60
CA SER A 35 3.71 -10.93 2.68
C SER A 35 2.92 -11.64 3.77
N ALA A 36 1.98 -12.51 3.39
CA ALA A 36 1.22 -13.31 4.34
C ALA A 36 2.13 -14.29 5.10
N PHE A 37 3.05 -14.97 4.41
CA PHE A 37 3.98 -15.90 5.02
C PHE A 37 4.91 -15.22 6.02
N LEU A 38 5.50 -14.08 5.65
CA LEU A 38 6.35 -13.31 6.56
C LEU A 38 5.59 -12.76 7.76
N ARG A 39 4.27 -12.57 7.65
CA ARG A 39 3.41 -12.21 8.78
C ARG A 39 3.09 -13.37 9.72
N LEU A 40 3.19 -14.60 9.25
CA LEU A 40 3.00 -15.80 10.06
C LEU A 40 4.29 -16.23 10.78
N ALA A 41 5.45 -15.87 10.22
CA ALA A 41 6.74 -16.09 10.87
C ALA A 41 6.92 -15.17 12.09
N PRO A 42 7.79 -15.51 13.06
CA PRO A 42 8.16 -14.58 14.12
C PRO A 42 8.83 -13.35 13.51
N HIS A 43 8.09 -12.25 13.43
CA HIS A 43 8.55 -10.99 12.84
C HIS A 43 8.34 -9.86 13.84
N ALA A 44 9.14 -8.80 13.73
CA ALA A 44 8.89 -7.59 14.50
C ALA A 44 7.55 -6.97 14.09
N PRO A 45 6.77 -6.37 15.01
CA PRO A 45 5.55 -5.66 14.68
C PRO A 45 5.80 -4.67 13.54
N ASN A 46 4.89 -4.59 12.58
CA ASN A 46 4.99 -3.68 11.42
C ASN A 46 6.15 -3.93 10.43
N PHE A 47 7.02 -4.91 10.66
CA PHE A 47 8.08 -5.31 9.74
C PHE A 47 7.58 -6.31 8.69
N ALA A 48 6.57 -5.90 7.91
CA ALA A 48 5.97 -6.75 6.88
C ALA A 48 6.05 -6.08 5.49
N PRO A 49 6.33 -6.84 4.42
CA PRO A 49 6.42 -6.27 3.06
C PRO A 49 5.06 -5.84 2.47
N VAL A 50 3.98 -5.90 3.26
CA VAL A 50 2.64 -5.43 2.91
C VAL A 50 2.65 -3.94 2.54
N GLY A 51 3.51 -3.12 3.15
CA GLY A 51 3.60 -1.69 2.82
C GLY A 51 4.08 -1.46 1.38
N ALA A 52 5.11 -2.19 0.98
CA ALA A 52 5.60 -2.18 -0.40
C ALA A 52 4.55 -2.73 -1.36
N LEU A 53 3.86 -3.82 -0.97
CA LEU A 53 2.75 -4.38 -1.74
C LEU A 53 1.63 -3.36 -1.94
N ALA A 54 1.26 -2.60 -0.91
CA ALA A 54 0.21 -1.58 -0.99
C ALA A 54 0.57 -0.47 -1.99
N LEU A 55 1.78 0.09 -1.90
CA LEU A 55 2.26 1.11 -2.85
C LEU A 55 2.30 0.57 -4.28
N TRP A 56 2.87 -0.62 -4.46
CA TRP A 56 3.03 -1.27 -5.76
C TRP A 56 1.68 -1.62 -6.40
N SER A 57 0.76 -2.21 -5.63
CA SER A 57 -0.59 -2.54 -6.10
C SER A 57 -1.40 -1.30 -6.46
N GLY A 58 -1.29 -0.23 -5.67
CA GLY A 58 -1.89 1.07 -5.99
C GLY A 58 -1.40 1.67 -7.32
N PHE A 59 -0.12 1.50 -7.62
CA PHE A 59 0.48 1.97 -8.86
C PHE A 59 0.10 1.08 -10.05
N TYR A 60 0.36 -0.22 -10.01
CA TYR A 60 0.26 -1.08 -11.19
C TYR A 60 -1.15 -1.64 -11.46
N LEU A 61 -1.94 -1.98 -10.44
CA LEU A 61 -3.25 -2.60 -10.63
C LEU A 61 -4.33 -1.59 -11.05
N PRO A 62 -5.52 -2.04 -11.49
CA PRO A 62 -6.69 -1.18 -11.72
C PRO A 62 -7.14 -0.45 -10.44
N LYS A 63 -7.79 0.72 -10.56
CA LYS A 63 -8.15 1.60 -9.42
C LYS A 63 -8.79 0.89 -8.24
N ARG A 64 -9.84 0.13 -8.49
CA ARG A 64 -10.58 -0.61 -7.44
C ARG A 64 -9.74 -1.73 -6.86
N VAL A 65 -9.07 -2.49 -7.72
CA VAL A 65 -8.28 -3.66 -7.32
C VAL A 65 -7.06 -3.24 -6.51
N GLY A 66 -6.32 -2.21 -6.92
CA GLY A 66 -5.08 -1.79 -6.26
C GLY A 66 -5.25 -1.38 -4.80
N VAL A 67 -6.41 -0.84 -4.42
CA VAL A 67 -6.70 -0.50 -3.01
C VAL A 67 -7.23 -1.70 -2.24
N ILE A 68 -8.11 -2.50 -2.86
CA ILE A 68 -8.71 -3.68 -2.21
C ILE A 68 -7.69 -4.79 -1.99
N PHE A 69 -6.75 -4.96 -2.92
CA PHE A 69 -5.79 -6.06 -2.93
C PHE A 69 -4.95 -6.17 -1.64
N PRO A 70 -4.25 -5.12 -1.17
CA PRO A 70 -3.49 -5.21 0.07
C PRO A 70 -4.38 -5.43 1.30
N LEU A 71 -5.62 -4.90 1.31
CA LEU A 71 -6.56 -5.09 2.41
C LEU A 71 -7.06 -6.52 2.51
N VAL A 72 -7.31 -7.17 1.37
CA VAL A 72 -7.69 -8.60 1.33
C VAL A 72 -6.51 -9.47 1.77
N ALA A 73 -5.30 -9.17 1.33
CA ALA A 73 -4.10 -9.90 1.78
C ALA A 73 -3.90 -9.79 3.30
N MET A 74 -4.16 -8.59 3.87
CA MET A 74 -4.16 -8.38 5.31
C MET A 74 -5.22 -9.20 6.02
N LEU A 75 -6.47 -9.10 5.58
CA LEU A 75 -7.59 -9.80 6.19
C LEU A 75 -7.40 -11.32 6.18
N ALA A 76 -6.92 -11.85 5.05
CA ALA A 76 -6.57 -13.25 4.94
C ALA A 76 -5.49 -13.64 5.96
N SER A 77 -4.43 -12.84 6.11
CA SER A 77 -3.35 -13.12 7.07
C SER A 77 -3.83 -13.02 8.52
N ASP A 78 -4.64 -12.01 8.85
CA ASP A 78 -5.16 -11.78 10.19
C ASP A 78 -6.15 -12.89 10.61
N ALA A 79 -6.87 -13.49 9.66
CA ALA A 79 -7.72 -14.64 9.93
C ALA A 79 -6.94 -15.88 10.41
N PHE A 80 -5.65 -15.98 10.07
CA PHE A 80 -4.76 -17.05 10.57
C PHE A 80 -4.04 -16.68 11.87
N ILE A 81 -3.61 -15.42 12.03
CA ILE A 81 -2.86 -14.94 13.21
C ILE A 81 -3.81 -14.74 14.41
N GLY A 82 -5.05 -14.32 14.15
CA GLY A 82 -6.01 -13.90 15.15
C GLY A 82 -6.27 -12.40 15.11
N PHE A 83 -7.53 -12.04 15.33
CA PHE A 83 -7.95 -10.64 15.44
C PHE A 83 -7.54 -10.06 16.80
N TYR A 84 -7.00 -8.84 16.79
CA TYR A 84 -6.66 -8.07 17.99
C TYR A 84 -7.57 -6.84 18.10
N ASP A 85 -7.22 -5.88 18.97
CA ASP A 85 -8.04 -4.69 19.17
C ASP A 85 -8.44 -4.03 17.84
N VAL A 86 -9.77 -3.91 17.64
CA VAL A 86 -10.37 -3.46 16.38
C VAL A 86 -9.91 -2.05 16.01
N ARG A 87 -9.62 -1.19 17.00
CA ARG A 87 -9.22 0.21 16.74
C ARG A 87 -7.79 0.26 16.22
N ILE A 88 -6.91 -0.58 16.75
CA ILE A 88 -5.53 -0.73 16.26
C ILE A 88 -5.57 -1.35 14.86
N MET A 89 -6.38 -2.41 14.65
CA MET A 89 -6.57 -3.01 13.33
C MET A 89 -7.02 -1.99 12.30
N LEU A 90 -8.04 -1.18 12.62
CA LEU A 90 -8.53 -0.12 11.73
C LEU A 90 -7.44 0.89 11.37
N ALA A 91 -6.59 1.28 12.32
CA ALA A 91 -5.46 2.18 12.04
C ALA A 91 -4.44 1.56 11.08
N VAL A 92 -4.13 0.27 11.23
CA VAL A 92 -3.24 -0.47 10.33
C VAL A 92 -3.85 -0.57 8.93
N TYR A 93 -5.12 -0.95 8.81
CA TYR A 93 -5.82 -1.09 7.53
C TYR A 93 -5.95 0.25 6.80
N ALA A 94 -6.29 1.32 7.54
CA ALA A 94 -6.36 2.67 7.00
C ALA A 94 -4.99 3.13 6.49
N SER A 95 -3.91 2.80 7.20
CA SER A 95 -2.55 3.15 6.79
C SER A 95 -2.15 2.44 5.49
N PHE A 96 -2.45 1.15 5.32
CA PHE A 96 -2.19 0.46 4.05
C PHE A 96 -3.09 0.93 2.90
N ALA A 97 -4.36 1.26 3.19
CA ALA A 97 -5.24 1.88 2.20
C ALA A 97 -4.67 3.23 1.73
N LEU A 98 -4.14 4.04 2.64
CA LEU A 98 -3.46 5.29 2.32
C LEU A 98 -2.20 5.04 1.48
N MET A 99 -1.38 4.05 1.82
CA MET A 99 -0.21 3.68 1.01
C MET A 99 -0.60 3.27 -0.41
N ALA A 100 -1.66 2.47 -0.57
CA ALA A 100 -2.19 2.14 -1.90
C ALA A 100 -2.72 3.38 -2.65
N PHE A 101 -3.34 4.31 -1.94
CA PHE A 101 -3.75 5.60 -2.50
C PHE A 101 -2.56 6.45 -2.94
N LEU A 102 -1.48 6.51 -2.16
CA LEU A 102 -0.24 7.20 -2.55
C LEU A 102 0.38 6.60 -3.82
N GLY A 103 0.39 5.27 -3.93
CA GLY A 103 0.81 4.57 -5.16
C GLY A 103 -0.06 4.94 -6.37
N ARG A 104 -1.38 5.02 -6.18
CA ARG A 104 -2.32 5.49 -7.22
C ARG A 104 -2.05 6.93 -7.63
N LEU A 105 -1.91 7.83 -6.66
CA LEU A 105 -1.67 9.24 -6.89
C LEU A 105 -0.36 9.45 -7.66
N ALA A 106 0.70 8.71 -7.30
CA ALA A 106 1.96 8.73 -8.02
C ALA A 106 1.78 8.35 -9.50
N ARG A 107 0.98 7.32 -9.80
CA ARG A 107 0.64 6.95 -11.19
C ARG A 107 -0.15 8.04 -11.91
N GLU A 108 -1.19 8.59 -11.27
CA GLU A 108 -2.06 9.61 -11.87
C GLU A 108 -1.28 10.92 -12.16
N LYS A 109 -0.26 11.22 -11.36
CA LYS A 109 0.66 12.35 -11.57
C LYS A 109 1.81 12.03 -12.52
N HIS A 110 1.80 10.88 -13.19
CA HIS A 110 2.89 10.41 -14.06
C HIS A 110 4.27 10.49 -13.38
N ALA A 111 4.32 10.22 -12.07
CA ALA A 111 5.56 10.28 -11.31
C ALA A 111 6.56 9.27 -11.88
N SER A 112 7.77 9.75 -12.16
CA SER A 112 8.88 8.89 -12.55
C SER A 112 9.25 7.92 -11.42
N ALA A 113 9.71 6.72 -11.80
CA ALA A 113 10.18 5.70 -10.86
C ALA A 113 11.26 6.22 -9.89
N ARG A 114 12.00 7.29 -10.25
CA ARG A 114 12.96 7.96 -9.37
C ARG A 114 12.37 8.49 -8.06
N TYR A 115 11.06 8.74 -8.01
CA TYR A 115 10.35 9.20 -6.81
C TYR A 115 9.82 8.06 -5.94
N ALA A 116 9.93 6.81 -6.37
CA ALA A 116 9.45 5.66 -5.61
C ALA A 116 10.04 5.61 -4.17
N PRO A 117 11.34 5.89 -3.92
CA PRO A 117 11.87 5.93 -2.57
C PRO A 117 11.21 7.00 -1.70
N LEU A 118 10.94 8.18 -2.26
CA LEU A 118 10.29 9.27 -1.54
C LEU A 118 8.86 8.89 -1.13
N VAL A 119 8.08 8.33 -2.06
CA VAL A 119 6.72 7.86 -1.77
C VAL A 119 6.73 6.74 -0.73
N ALA A 120 7.72 5.84 -0.80
CA ALA A 120 7.90 4.78 0.19
C ALA A 120 8.20 5.32 1.59
N VAL A 121 9.13 6.28 1.72
CA VAL A 121 9.48 6.92 2.99
C VAL A 121 8.29 7.70 3.56
N LEU A 122 7.55 8.44 2.73
CA LEU A 122 6.34 9.14 3.16
C LEU A 122 5.29 8.17 3.66
N GLY A 123 5.02 7.10 2.90
CA GLY A 123 4.06 6.07 3.28
C GLY A 123 4.45 5.35 4.58
N SER A 124 5.71 4.95 4.72
CA SER A 124 6.20 4.27 5.93
C SER A 124 6.20 5.19 7.15
N THR A 125 6.52 6.48 6.98
CA THR A 125 6.49 7.47 8.07
C THR A 125 5.07 7.67 8.58
N VAL A 126 4.09 7.86 7.68
CA VAL A 126 2.69 8.01 8.09
C VAL A 126 2.16 6.73 8.73
N PHE A 127 2.49 5.57 8.17
CA PHE A 127 2.14 4.27 8.74
C PHE A 127 2.68 4.12 10.16
N TYR A 128 3.97 4.40 10.36
CA TYR A 128 4.64 4.28 11.66
C TYR A 128 4.04 5.24 12.70
N LEU A 129 3.74 6.49 12.33
CA LEU A 129 3.08 7.45 13.21
C LEU A 129 1.65 7.00 13.57
N ALA A 130 0.84 6.63 12.58
CA ALA A 130 -0.55 6.29 12.80
C ALA A 130 -0.72 5.00 13.64
N THR A 131 0.06 3.96 13.35
CA THR A 131 -0.08 2.67 14.02
C THR A 131 0.42 2.69 15.46
N ASN A 132 1.57 3.32 15.73
CA ASN A 132 2.06 3.47 17.11
C ASN A 132 1.19 4.39 17.93
N PHE A 133 0.65 5.47 17.35
CA PHE A 133 -0.33 6.29 18.05
C PHE A 133 -1.60 5.49 18.42
N ALA A 134 -2.09 4.64 17.52
CA ALA A 134 -3.25 3.79 17.78
C ALA A 134 -2.95 2.74 18.87
N VAL A 135 -1.76 2.16 18.89
CA VAL A 135 -1.30 1.27 19.96
C VAL A 135 -1.24 2.02 21.28
N TRP A 136 -0.56 3.17 21.32
CA TRP A 136 -0.50 3.99 22.53
C TRP A 136 -1.90 4.33 23.03
N ALA A 137 -2.81 4.82 22.18
CA ALA A 137 -4.13 5.27 22.63
C ALA A 137 -5.11 4.16 23.03
N ASN A 138 -4.92 2.91 22.57
CA ASN A 138 -5.92 1.85 22.75
C ASN A 138 -5.38 0.57 23.42
N ALA A 139 -4.07 0.35 23.42
CA ALA A 139 -3.48 -0.78 24.12
C ALA A 139 -3.20 -0.43 25.59
N SER A 140 -3.28 -1.44 26.47
CA SER A 140 -2.83 -1.34 27.86
C SER A 140 -1.31 -1.49 28.03
N LEU A 141 -0.55 -1.50 26.93
CA LEU A 141 0.89 -1.78 26.92
C LEU A 141 1.72 -0.59 27.42
N TYR A 142 1.22 0.64 27.21
CA TYR A 142 1.92 1.87 27.57
C TYR A 142 1.03 2.79 28.41
N PRO A 143 1.59 3.54 29.37
CA PRO A 143 0.85 4.57 30.08
C PRO A 143 0.29 5.64 29.12
N GLN A 144 -0.93 6.12 29.37
CA GLN A 144 -1.56 7.21 28.62
C GLN A 144 -0.98 8.59 29.02
N THR A 145 0.34 8.71 29.02
CA THR A 145 1.11 9.91 29.36
C THR A 145 2.06 10.25 28.22
N ALA A 146 2.64 11.45 28.24
CA ALA A 146 3.64 11.87 27.26
C ALA A 146 4.87 10.94 27.25
N GLU A 147 5.26 10.42 28.43
CA GLU A 147 6.34 9.44 28.54
C GLU A 147 5.97 8.10 27.90
N GLY A 148 4.75 7.60 28.12
CA GLY A 148 4.29 6.37 27.47
C GLY A 148 4.15 6.53 25.95
N LEU A 149 3.81 7.72 25.46
CA LEU A 149 3.80 8.01 24.03
C LEU A 149 5.21 7.95 23.43
N LEU A 150 6.19 8.58 24.08
CA LEU A 150 7.59 8.54 23.62
C LEU A 150 8.10 7.09 23.59
N LEU A 151 7.81 6.35 24.66
CA LEU A 151 8.22 4.96 24.80
C LEU A 151 7.61 4.06 23.71
N CYS A 152 6.35 4.30 23.32
CA CYS A 152 5.67 3.61 22.23
C CYS A 152 6.30 3.88 20.84
N TYR A 153 7.02 4.98 20.65
CA TYR A 153 7.74 5.25 19.41
C TYR A 153 9.17 4.68 19.43
N THR A 154 9.81 4.63 20.60
CA THR A 154 11.23 4.23 20.67
C THR A 154 11.47 2.72 20.79
N LEU A 155 10.47 1.95 21.20
CA LEU A 155 10.56 0.50 21.45
C LEU A 155 9.75 -0.29 20.44
#